data_AF-A0AAQ2EQA6-F1
#
_entry.id   AF-A0AAQ2EQA6-F1
#
_cell.length_a   1.000
_cell.length_b   1.000
_cell.length_c   1.000
_cell.angle_alpha   90.00
_cell.angle_beta   90.00
_cell.angle_gamma   90.00
#
_symmetry.space_group_name_H-M   'P 1'
#
loop_
_entity.id
_entity.type
_entity.pdbx_description
1 polymer ?
#
loop_
_entity_poly.entity_id
_entity_poly.type
_entity_poly.pdbx_seq_one_letter_code
_entity_poly.pdbx_strand_id
1 'polypeptide(L)'
;FPGYVLYIDLDPAQIDINVHPTKQEIKFEDEKIIYAFIQAAVKHALAQFSIAPSLDFSLNADIQQLDAISKPFTNEQQQATISSGLYQTFSRSHQAHAIEPTEKSGLGDWRAYFKESSIVNR
;
A
#
# COMPACT_ATOMS: atom_id res chain seq x y z
N PHE A 1 2.03 10.48 -31.59
CA PHE A 1 3.27 9.85 -31.09
C PHE A 1 3.97 10.82 -30.14
N PRO A 2 4.56 10.37 -29.02
CA PRO A 2 5.32 11.23 -28.10
C PRO A 2 6.68 11.61 -28.70
N GLY A 3 7.15 12.82 -28.40
CA GLY A 3 8.54 13.22 -28.67
C GLY A 3 9.46 12.76 -27.53
N TYR A 4 10.62 12.20 -27.85
CA TYR A 4 11.59 11.73 -26.87
C TYR A 4 13.01 11.86 -27.43
N VAL A 5 13.98 11.98 -26.52
CA VAL A 5 15.42 11.90 -26.81
C VAL A 5 16.02 11.02 -25.73
N LEU A 6 16.73 9.96 -26.12
CA LEU A 6 17.40 9.04 -25.22
C LEU A 6 18.90 9.11 -25.48
N TYR A 7 19.68 9.21 -24.42
CA TYR A 7 21.13 9.07 -24.45
C TYR A 7 21.49 7.77 -23.73
N ILE A 8 22.20 6.88 -24.40
CA ILE A 8 22.60 5.58 -23.88
C ILE A 8 24.12 5.51 -23.96
N ASP A 9 24.75 5.34 -22.82
CA ASP A 9 26.19 5.15 -22.70
C ASP A 9 26.47 3.69 -22.35
N LEU A 10 27.33 3.03 -23.13
CA LEU A 10 27.76 1.66 -22.88
C LEU A 10 29.12 1.38 -23.50
N ASP A 11 29.74 0.30 -23.02
CA ASP A 11 30.99 -0.22 -23.57
C ASP A 11 30.78 -0.66 -25.04
N PRO A 12 31.56 -0.13 -26.00
CA PRO A 12 31.52 -0.55 -27.40
C PRO A 12 31.72 -2.06 -27.60
N ALA A 13 32.39 -2.76 -26.69
CA ALA A 13 32.57 -4.21 -26.77
C ALA A 13 31.25 -5.00 -26.67
N GLN A 14 30.20 -4.39 -26.10
CA GLN A 14 28.89 -5.00 -25.88
C GLN A 14 27.93 -4.79 -27.07
N ILE A 15 28.41 -4.21 -28.18
CA ILE A 15 27.61 -3.91 -29.37
C ILE A 15 28.32 -4.40 -30.64
N ASP A 16 27.54 -4.98 -31.54
CA ASP A 16 27.93 -5.21 -32.93
C ASP A 16 27.28 -4.18 -33.87
N ILE A 17 28.12 -3.32 -34.45
CA ILE A 17 27.75 -2.30 -35.44
C ILE A 17 27.73 -2.83 -36.87
N ASN A 18 28.26 -4.03 -37.13
CA ASN A 18 28.42 -4.56 -38.48
C ASN A 18 27.17 -5.27 -39.01
N VAL A 19 26.05 -5.18 -38.29
CA VAL A 19 24.79 -5.84 -38.64
C VAL A 19 24.03 -5.17 -39.79
N HIS A 20 24.32 -3.90 -40.11
CA HIS A 20 23.66 -3.18 -41.20
C HIS A 20 24.64 -2.35 -42.06
N PRO A 21 24.48 -2.28 -43.40
CA PRO A 21 25.36 -1.52 -44.29
C PRO A 21 25.45 -0.02 -43.93
N THR A 22 24.32 0.59 -43.54
CA THR A 22 24.20 2.03 -43.24
C THR A 22 24.37 2.39 -41.76
N LYS A 23 24.63 1.42 -40.87
CA LYS A 23 24.85 1.61 -39.42
C LYS A 23 23.65 2.27 -38.71
N GLN A 24 22.44 2.10 -39.26
CA GLN A 24 21.18 2.55 -38.66
C GLN A 24 20.69 1.59 -37.56
N GLU A 25 21.17 0.35 -37.60
CA GLU A 25 20.82 -0.70 -36.66
C GLU A 25 22.11 -1.20 -36.02
N ILE A 26 22.00 -1.58 -34.75
CA ILE A 26 23.06 -2.17 -33.96
C ILE A 26 22.50 -3.39 -33.25
N LYS A 27 23.37 -4.34 -32.92
CA LYS A 27 23.00 -5.53 -32.15
C LYS A 27 23.68 -5.51 -30.81
N PHE A 28 22.92 -5.70 -29.74
CA PHE A 28 23.46 -5.80 -28.38
C PHE A 28 23.89 -7.23 -28.09
N GLU A 29 24.91 -7.40 -27.23
CA GLU A 29 25.31 -8.72 -26.72
C GLU A 29 24.16 -9.37 -25.93
N ASP A 30 23.48 -8.59 -25.06
CA ASP A 30 22.24 -9.00 -24.37
C ASP A 30 21.09 -7.99 -24.59
N GLU A 31 20.35 -8.20 -25.68
CA GLU A 31 19.19 -7.37 -26.04
C GLU A 31 18.07 -7.38 -24.98
N LYS A 32 17.91 -8.51 -24.26
CA LYS A 32 16.82 -8.65 -23.27
C LYS A 32 17.07 -7.77 -22.07
N ILE A 33 18.31 -7.73 -21.59
CA ILE A 33 18.72 -6.88 -20.48
C ILE A 33 18.54 -5.40 -20.84
N ILE A 34 19.01 -4.99 -22.02
CA ILE A 34 18.88 -3.59 -22.47
C ILE A 34 17.42 -3.17 -22.59
N TYR A 35 16.57 -4.03 -23.18
CA TYR A 35 15.14 -3.76 -23.26
C TYR A 35 14.50 -3.59 -21.88
N ALA A 36 14.77 -4.52 -20.96
CA ALA A 36 14.23 -4.47 -19.61
C ALA A 36 14.69 -3.21 -18.87
N PHE A 37 15.95 -2.81 -19.03
CA PHE A 37 16.52 -1.60 -18.43
C PHE A 37 15.84 -0.34 -18.96
N ILE A 38 15.76 -0.17 -20.28
CA ILE A 38 15.11 1.01 -20.89
C ILE A 38 13.63 1.06 -20.50
N GLN A 39 12.93 -0.07 -20.52
CA GLN A 39 11.53 -0.14 -20.12
C GLN A 39 11.33 0.28 -18.66
N ALA A 40 12.19 -0.20 -17.76
CA ALA A 40 12.14 0.16 -16.35
C ALA A 40 12.46 1.65 -16.13
N ALA A 41 13.49 2.18 -16.79
CA ALA A 41 13.88 3.58 -16.69
C ALA A 41 12.78 4.52 -17.20
N VAL A 42 12.17 4.21 -18.35
CA VAL A 42 11.05 4.99 -18.91
C VAL A 42 9.83 4.91 -17.99
N LYS A 43 9.47 3.73 -17.48
CA LYS A 43 8.37 3.60 -16.50
C LYS A 43 8.65 4.40 -15.23
N HIS A 44 9.88 4.36 -14.74
CA HIS A 44 10.28 5.10 -13.54
C HIS A 44 10.23 6.61 -13.76
N ALA A 45 10.80 7.11 -14.85
CA ALA A 45 10.75 8.53 -15.20
C ALA A 45 9.31 8.99 -15.41
N LEU A 46 8.50 8.21 -16.13
CA LEU A 46 7.08 8.49 -16.29
C LEU A 46 6.34 8.46 -14.95
N ALA A 47 6.67 7.59 -14.01
CA ALA A 47 6.04 7.58 -12.69
C ALA A 47 6.51 8.75 -11.79
N GLN A 48 7.78 9.12 -11.88
CA GLN A 48 8.39 10.21 -11.11
C GLN A 48 7.92 11.58 -11.58
N PHE A 49 7.79 11.77 -12.89
CA PHE A 49 7.34 13.01 -13.52
C PHE A 49 5.87 12.95 -13.95
N SER A 50 5.20 11.81 -13.72
CA SER A 50 3.75 11.72 -13.71
C SER A 50 3.27 12.61 -12.59
N ILE A 51 2.60 13.68 -13.01
CA ILE A 51 1.50 14.36 -12.35
C ILE A 51 0.43 13.31 -12.00
N ALA A 52 0.74 12.37 -11.11
CA ALA A 52 -0.30 11.83 -10.27
C ALA A 52 -0.81 13.08 -9.54
N PRO A 53 -2.13 13.33 -9.42
CA PRO A 53 -2.57 14.22 -8.36
C PRO A 53 -1.82 13.73 -7.13
N SER A 54 -1.06 14.62 -6.48
CA SER A 54 -0.41 14.34 -5.20
C SER A 54 -1.38 13.44 -4.46
N LEU A 55 -0.98 12.19 -4.17
CA LEU A 55 -1.87 11.25 -3.51
C LEU A 55 -2.30 11.94 -2.23
N ASP A 56 -3.46 12.59 -2.29
CA ASP A 56 -3.91 13.48 -1.25
C ASP A 56 -4.44 12.52 -0.22
N PHE A 57 -3.58 12.22 0.75
CA PHE A 57 -3.98 11.53 1.96
C PHE A 57 -4.81 12.46 2.85
N SER A 58 -5.58 13.40 2.28
CA SER A 58 -6.82 13.81 2.90
C SER A 58 -7.61 12.52 3.08
N LEU A 59 -7.50 11.98 4.29
CA LEU A 59 -8.33 10.88 4.78
C LEU A 59 -9.73 11.18 4.28
N ASN A 60 -10.34 10.25 3.53
CA ASN A 60 -11.71 10.42 3.04
C ASN A 60 -12.55 11.02 4.17
N ALA A 61 -13.40 12.02 3.87
CA ALA A 61 -14.24 12.65 4.87
C ALA A 61 -15.02 11.60 5.71
N ASP A 62 -15.41 10.49 5.07
CA ASP A 62 -16.03 9.35 5.74
C ASP A 62 -15.13 8.68 6.80
N ILE A 63 -13.82 8.59 6.52
CA ILE A 63 -12.81 8.05 7.45
C ILE A 63 -12.59 9.03 8.61
N GLN A 64 -12.50 10.34 8.33
CA GLN A 64 -12.35 11.36 9.37
C GLN A 64 -13.57 11.44 10.31
N GLN A 65 -14.76 11.10 9.79
CA GLN A 65 -16.00 11.04 10.55
C GLN A 65 -16.15 9.75 11.38
N LEU A 66 -15.25 8.78 11.24
CA LEU A 66 -15.29 7.58 12.08
C LEU A 66 -15.10 7.97 13.54
N ASP A 67 -16.00 7.46 14.37
CA ASP A 67 -15.98 7.62 15.83
C ASP A 67 -14.62 7.27 16.46
N ALA A 68 -13.90 6.31 15.88
CA ALA A 68 -12.58 5.88 16.35
C ALA A 68 -11.48 6.92 16.13
N ILE A 69 -11.67 7.86 15.19
CA ILE A 69 -10.72 8.93 14.88
C ILE A 69 -11.11 10.23 15.59
N SER A 70 -12.41 10.48 15.75
CA SER A 70 -12.93 11.72 16.35
C SER A 70 -13.01 11.70 17.88
N LYS A 71 -13.15 10.51 18.50
CA LYS A 71 -13.24 10.39 19.97
C LYS A 71 -11.84 10.18 20.56
N PRO A 72 -11.35 11.09 21.43
CA PRO A 72 -10.11 10.86 22.15
C PRO A 72 -10.27 9.64 23.07
N PHE A 73 -9.30 8.73 23.06
CA PHE A 73 -9.21 7.64 24.03
C PHE A 73 -9.06 8.26 25.43
N THR A 74 -10.16 8.38 26.17
CA THR A 74 -10.11 8.94 27.53
C THR A 74 -9.38 7.99 28.47
N ASN A 75 -8.78 8.52 29.54
CA ASN A 75 -8.08 7.69 30.53
C ASN A 75 -9.00 6.61 31.15
N GLU A 76 -10.28 6.91 31.32
CA GLU A 76 -11.28 5.97 31.82
C GLU A 76 -11.53 4.82 30.84
N GLN A 77 -11.64 5.12 29.54
CA GLN A 77 -11.80 4.10 28.50
C GLN A 77 -10.54 3.23 28.38
N GLN A 78 -9.35 3.82 28.47
CA GLN A 78 -8.10 3.08 28.48
C GLN A 78 -8.02 2.13 29.69
N GLN A 79 -8.36 2.60 30.89
CA GLN A 79 -8.38 1.77 32.10
C GLN A 79 -9.42 0.65 32.00
N ALA A 80 -10.62 0.94 31.48
CA ALA A 80 -11.66 -0.05 31.24
C ALA A 80 -11.20 -1.12 30.23
N THR A 81 -10.55 -0.73 29.13
CA THR A 81 -10.00 -1.66 28.14
C THR A 81 -8.85 -2.49 28.71
N ILE A 82 -7.92 -1.90 29.45
CA ILE A 82 -6.77 -2.60 30.06
C ILE A 82 -7.22 -3.61 31.13
N SER A 83 -8.29 -3.27 31.87
CA SER A 83 -8.89 -4.16 32.87
C SER A 83 -9.81 -5.24 32.26
N SER A 84 -10.12 -5.15 30.96
CA SER A 84 -10.94 -6.15 30.29
C SER A 84 -10.25 -7.51 30.23
N GLY A 85 -11.02 -8.58 30.45
CA GLY A 85 -10.49 -9.95 30.44
C GLY A 85 -9.86 -10.34 29.10
N LEU A 86 -10.37 -9.81 27.99
CA LEU A 86 -9.80 -10.04 26.65
C LEU A 86 -8.42 -9.39 26.52
N TYR A 87 -8.27 -8.13 26.92
CA TYR A 87 -6.98 -7.44 26.86
C TYR A 87 -5.91 -8.14 27.72
N GLN A 88 -6.27 -8.53 28.94
CA GLN A 88 -5.38 -9.28 29.84
C GLN A 88 -5.01 -10.66 29.30
N THR A 89 -5.90 -11.29 28.55
CA THR A 89 -5.62 -12.57 27.91
C THR A 89 -4.55 -12.39 26.83
N PHE A 90 -4.73 -11.48 25.87
CA PHE A 90 -3.83 -11.36 24.71
C PHE A 90 -2.52 -10.60 24.95
N SER A 91 -2.40 -9.82 26.02
CA SER A 91 -1.19 -9.02 26.31
C SER A 91 -0.16 -9.73 27.21
N ARG A 92 -0.51 -10.89 27.78
CA ARG A 92 0.41 -11.66 28.64
C ARG A 92 1.33 -12.55 27.82
N SER A 93 2.63 -12.39 28.03
CA SER A 93 3.65 -13.20 27.35
C SER A 93 3.60 -14.67 27.79
N HIS A 94 3.84 -15.61 26.85
CA HIS A 94 4.00 -17.06 27.06
C HIS A 94 2.76 -17.85 27.55
N GLN A 95 1.53 -17.41 27.24
CA GLN A 95 0.33 -18.18 27.56
C GLN A 95 -0.36 -18.67 26.28
N ALA A 96 -0.75 -19.95 26.24
CA ALA A 96 -1.69 -20.45 25.24
C ALA A 96 -3.10 -20.02 25.66
N HIS A 97 -3.82 -19.28 24.81
CA HIS A 97 -5.08 -18.64 25.19
C HIS A 97 -6.29 -19.45 24.71
N ALA A 98 -7.06 -19.99 25.65
CA ALA A 98 -8.44 -20.41 25.42
C ALA A 98 -9.36 -19.32 25.98
N ILE A 99 -10.24 -18.77 25.13
CA ILE A 99 -11.24 -17.77 25.57
C ILE A 99 -12.34 -18.56 26.28
N GLU A 100 -12.40 -18.50 27.62
CA GLU A 100 -13.55 -19.03 28.33
C GLU A 100 -14.78 -18.16 28.03
N PRO A 101 -15.90 -18.74 27.56
CA PRO A 101 -17.13 -17.99 27.32
C PRO A 101 -17.71 -17.57 28.67
N THR A 102 -17.29 -16.40 29.14
CA THR A 102 -17.85 -15.77 30.34
C THR A 102 -19.02 -14.89 29.93
N GLU A 103 -20.07 -14.81 30.76
CA GLU A 103 -21.23 -13.93 30.51
C GLU A 103 -20.84 -12.44 30.40
N LYS A 104 -19.66 -12.08 30.94
CA LYS A 104 -19.06 -10.74 30.86
C LYS A 104 -18.13 -10.55 29.66
N SER A 105 -17.95 -11.57 28.82
CA SER A 105 -17.26 -11.40 27.55
C SER A 105 -18.16 -10.57 26.64
N GLY A 106 -17.71 -9.37 26.27
CA GLY A 106 -18.42 -8.48 25.34
C GLY A 106 -18.62 -9.06 23.92
N LEU A 107 -18.35 -10.35 23.73
CA LEU A 107 -18.58 -11.12 22.51
C LEU A 107 -20.01 -11.65 22.38
N GLY A 108 -20.82 -11.59 23.44
CA GLY A 108 -22.16 -12.18 23.47
C GLY A 108 -23.12 -11.61 22.40
N ASP A 109 -22.90 -10.38 21.94
CA ASP A 109 -23.76 -9.75 20.94
C ASP A 109 -22.96 -8.97 19.88
N TRP A 110 -22.04 -9.68 19.22
CA TRP A 110 -21.29 -9.10 18.11
C TRP A 110 -22.20 -8.55 16.99
N ARG A 111 -23.42 -9.10 16.85
CA ARG A 111 -24.43 -8.68 15.86
C ARG A 111 -24.98 -7.29 16.15
N ALA A 112 -25.01 -6.84 17.40
CA ALA A 112 -25.44 -5.48 17.76
C ALA A 112 -24.53 -4.38 17.17
N TYR A 113 -23.24 -4.68 16.98
CA TYR A 113 -22.26 -3.74 16.41
C TYR A 113 -22.40 -3.56 14.90
N PHE A 114 -23.09 -4.49 14.21
CA PHE A 114 -23.31 -4.45 12.76
C PHE A 114 -24.74 -4.02 12.38
N LYS A 115 -25.53 -3.46 13.30
CA LYS A 115 -26.86 -2.93 12.93
C LYS A 115 -26.69 -1.78 11.94
N GLU A 116 -27.09 -2.09 10.71
CA GLU A 116 -27.17 -1.25 9.53
C GLU A 116 -27.58 0.19 9.87
N SER A 117 -26.67 1.13 9.63
CA SER A 117 -27.02 2.54 9.48
C SER A 117 -27.91 2.64 8.25
N SER A 118 -29.22 2.57 8.46
CA SER A 118 -30.21 2.85 7.41
C SER A 118 -30.01 4.30 6.98
N ILE A 119 -29.21 4.51 5.94
CA ILE A 119 -29.15 5.78 5.23
C ILE A 119 -30.52 5.94 4.57
N VAL A 120 -31.38 6.70 5.24
CA VAL A 120 -32.61 7.25 4.66
C VAL A 120 -32.14 8.23 3.59
N ASN A 121 -32.27 7.84 2.33
CA ASN A 121 -32.08 8.73 1.20
C ASN A 121 -33.28 9.69 1.15
N ARG A 122 -33.06 10.98 1.42
CA ARG A 122 -33.96 12.09 1.09
C ARG A 122 -33.17 13.19 0.43
#